data_AF-A0A9L0KE83-F1
#
_entry.id   AF-A0A9L0KE83-F1
#
_cell.length_a   1.000
_cell.length_b   1.000
_cell.length_c   1.000
_cell.angle_alpha   90.00
_cell.angle_beta   90.00
_cell.angle_gamma   90.00
#
_symmetry.space_group_name_H-M   'P 1'
#
loop_
_entity.id
_entity.type
_entity.pdbx_description
1 polymer ?
#
loop_
_entity_poly.entity_id
_entity_poly.type
_entity_poly.pdbx_seq_one_letter_code
_entity_poly.pdbx_strand_id
1 'polypeptide(L)'
;MNPVLVVHGGAVRIVDKDQKEPVRQGIIRAATVGYNILREGGSAVDAVESAVTVLEDDPEFNAGFGSVLNTDGEVEMDASIMNGKDLSAGAVSAVRCVANPIKLARLVMEKTPHCFLTDQGAAKFAAAMGIPEVPGKQLVTERNIKLLEKEKHEKDAQKLDCQKSRRHCPIEMREPRRQSAVFQSPHLKKINRLLKMSISQDFDRKRTLKRNSQKKKKAERKKEAKNLQRNGLLSFLKTKQ
;
A
#
# COMPACT_ATOMS: atom_id res chain seq x y z
N MET A 1 -7.75 -32.92 -4.40
CA MET A 1 -6.60 -32.25 -5.04
C MET A 1 -5.65 -31.87 -3.92
N ASN A 2 -4.35 -32.19 -4.03
CA ASN A 2 -3.40 -31.81 -2.98
C ASN A 2 -3.08 -30.31 -3.12
N PRO A 3 -3.25 -29.51 -2.05
CA PRO A 3 -2.93 -28.09 -2.11
C PRO A 3 -1.42 -27.88 -2.27
N VAL A 4 -1.04 -26.75 -2.85
CA VAL A 4 0.36 -26.32 -2.96
C VAL A 4 0.48 -24.94 -2.33
N LEU A 5 1.48 -24.78 -1.45
CA LEU A 5 1.82 -23.51 -0.83
C LEU A 5 3.30 -23.21 -1.08
N VAL A 6 3.60 -21.96 -1.44
CA VAL A 6 4.97 -21.47 -1.66
C VAL A 6 5.16 -20.24 -0.78
N VAL A 7 6.30 -20.18 -0.08
CA VAL A 7 6.65 -19.11 0.85
C VAL A 7 8.07 -18.63 0.54
N HIS A 8 8.33 -17.32 0.63
CA HIS A 8 9.66 -16.75 0.54
C HIS A 8 9.93 -15.78 1.70
N GLY A 9 11.17 -15.69 2.15
CA GLY A 9 11.63 -14.73 3.17
C GLY A 9 12.28 -13.46 2.60
N GLY A 10 12.26 -13.28 1.28
CA GLY A 10 12.92 -12.18 0.57
C GLY A 10 14.13 -12.66 -0.24
N ALA A 11 14.65 -11.78 -1.09
CA ALA A 11 15.80 -12.06 -1.96
C ALA A 11 17.01 -11.24 -1.50
N VAL A 12 18.05 -11.93 -1.01
CA VAL A 12 19.29 -11.31 -0.55
C VAL A 12 20.49 -11.93 -1.27
N ARG A 13 21.51 -11.12 -1.56
CA ARG A 13 22.72 -11.56 -2.28
C ARG A 13 23.64 -12.40 -1.40
N ILE A 14 23.68 -12.10 -0.11
CA ILE A 14 24.55 -12.74 0.88
C ILE A 14 23.68 -12.94 2.12
N VAL A 15 23.61 -14.17 2.61
CA VAL A 15 23.05 -14.51 3.92
C VAL A 15 24.23 -14.84 4.81
N ASP A 16 24.30 -14.20 5.97
CA ASP A 16 25.34 -14.52 6.95
C ASP A 16 25.24 -16.00 7.33
N LYS A 17 26.40 -16.65 7.53
CA LYS A 17 26.44 -18.10 7.82
C LYS A 17 25.56 -18.47 9.01
N ASP A 18 25.57 -17.62 10.03
CA ASP A 18 24.84 -17.84 11.28
C ASP A 18 23.32 -17.62 11.12
N GLN A 19 22.89 -16.85 10.13
CA GLN A 19 21.46 -16.60 9.83
C GLN A 19 20.85 -17.64 8.89
N LYS A 20 21.68 -18.42 8.18
CA LYS A 20 21.19 -19.35 7.16
C LYS A 20 20.21 -20.39 7.71
N GLU A 21 20.53 -21.00 8.84
CA GLU A 21 19.68 -22.01 9.46
C GLU A 21 18.43 -21.40 10.13
N PRO A 22 18.52 -20.32 10.92
CA PRO A 22 17.35 -19.59 11.42
C PRO A 22 16.35 -19.20 10.33
N VAL A 23 16.82 -18.59 9.24
CA VAL A 23 15.98 -18.21 8.07
C VAL A 23 15.33 -19.44 7.46
N ARG A 24 16.09 -20.53 7.27
CA ARG A 24 15.55 -21.79 6.73
C ARG A 24 14.42 -22.32 7.61
N GLN A 25 14.63 -22.33 8.93
CA GLN A 25 13.62 -22.80 9.88
C GLN A 25 12.39 -21.89 9.91
N GLY A 26 12.57 -20.57 9.80
CA GLY A 26 11.46 -19.62 9.69
C GLY A 26 10.58 -19.86 8.46
N ILE A 27 11.20 -20.09 7.29
CA ILE A 27 10.46 -20.42 6.06
C ILE A 27 9.72 -21.75 6.20
N ILE A 28 10.35 -22.77 6.79
CA ILE A 28 9.72 -24.07 7.04
C ILE A 28 8.51 -23.89 7.97
N ARG A 29 8.66 -23.17 9.08
CA ARG A 29 7.55 -22.89 10.01
C ARG A 29 6.38 -22.21 9.30
N ALA A 30 6.64 -21.14 8.56
CA ALA A 30 5.61 -20.41 7.83
C ALA A 30 4.89 -21.29 6.80
N ALA A 31 5.64 -22.07 6.01
CA ALA A 31 5.08 -23.00 5.04
C ALA A 31 4.27 -24.12 5.72
N THR A 32 4.75 -24.68 6.84
CA THR A 32 4.04 -25.72 7.58
C THR A 32 2.72 -25.20 8.14
N VAL A 33 2.70 -24.03 8.76
CA VAL A 33 1.48 -23.43 9.32
C VAL A 33 0.42 -23.21 8.23
N GLY A 34 0.79 -22.53 7.13
CA GLY A 34 -0.15 -22.30 6.03
C GLY A 34 -0.60 -23.59 5.34
N TYR A 35 0.30 -24.56 5.16
CA TYR A 35 -0.03 -25.83 4.51
C TYR A 35 -1.00 -26.68 5.34
N ASN A 36 -0.86 -26.68 6.66
CA ASN A 36 -1.79 -27.39 7.55
C ASN A 36 -3.21 -26.84 7.44
N ILE A 37 -3.38 -25.51 7.37
CA ILE A 37 -4.69 -24.89 7.16
C ILE A 37 -5.33 -25.39 5.85
N LEU A 38 -4.56 -25.46 4.76
CA LEU A 38 -5.07 -25.97 3.48
C LEU A 38 -5.43 -27.46 3.57
N ARG A 39 -4.65 -28.26 4.29
CA ARG A 39 -4.93 -29.69 4.50
C ARG A 39 -6.20 -29.95 5.30
N GLU A 40 -6.52 -29.06 6.23
CA GLU A 40 -7.73 -29.13 7.06
C GLU A 40 -8.97 -28.57 6.35
N GLY A 41 -8.83 -28.09 5.11
CA GLY A 41 -9.93 -27.56 4.31
C GLY A 41 -10.18 -26.06 4.51
N GLY A 42 -9.27 -25.35 5.15
CA GLY A 42 -9.29 -23.88 5.25
C GLY A 42 -9.08 -23.19 3.90
N SER A 43 -9.34 -21.87 3.85
CA SER A 43 -9.23 -21.13 2.59
C SER A 43 -7.79 -20.78 2.24
N ALA A 44 -7.53 -20.51 0.95
CA ALA A 44 -6.23 -20.01 0.50
C ALA A 44 -5.85 -18.68 1.17
N VAL A 45 -6.83 -17.82 1.45
CA VAL A 45 -6.61 -16.54 2.14
C VAL A 45 -6.16 -16.75 3.59
N ASP A 46 -6.80 -17.68 4.32
CA ASP A 46 -6.41 -18.01 5.70
C ASP A 46 -5.00 -18.60 5.76
N ALA A 47 -4.67 -19.45 4.79
CA ALA A 47 -3.36 -20.09 4.71
C ALA A 47 -2.23 -19.07 4.48
N VAL A 48 -2.41 -18.13 3.55
CA VAL A 48 -1.38 -17.12 3.26
C VAL A 48 -1.28 -16.07 4.35
N GLU A 49 -2.39 -15.62 4.95
CA GLU A 49 -2.34 -14.69 6.09
C GLU A 49 -1.57 -15.32 7.26
N SER A 50 -1.83 -16.59 7.57
CA SER A 50 -1.16 -17.28 8.67
C SER A 50 0.32 -17.52 8.39
N ALA A 51 0.67 -17.91 7.16
CA ALA A 51 2.06 -18.08 6.76
C ALA A 51 2.84 -16.75 6.84
N VAL A 52 2.25 -15.65 6.38
CA VAL A 52 2.89 -14.32 6.44
C VAL A 52 2.95 -13.80 7.88
N THR A 53 1.94 -14.05 8.70
CA THR A 53 1.97 -13.71 10.14
C THR A 53 3.19 -14.34 10.82
N VAL A 54 3.48 -15.62 10.53
CA VAL A 54 4.68 -16.29 11.06
C VAL A 54 5.99 -15.62 10.62
N LEU A 55 6.03 -15.07 9.40
CA LEU A 55 7.20 -14.33 8.92
C LEU A 55 7.29 -12.94 9.57
N GLU A 56 6.16 -12.27 9.80
CA GLU A 56 6.10 -10.97 10.48
C GLU A 56 6.45 -11.06 11.97
N ASP A 57 6.21 -12.21 12.61
CA ASP A 57 6.55 -12.43 14.02
C ASP A 57 8.02 -12.87 14.22
N ASP A 58 8.75 -13.14 13.13
CA ASP A 58 10.10 -13.70 13.17
C ASP A 58 11.16 -12.63 12.82
N PRO A 59 12.05 -12.28 13.78
CA PRO A 59 13.02 -11.18 13.63
C PRO A 59 14.04 -11.39 12.53
N GLU A 60 14.17 -12.60 12.00
CA GLU A 60 15.09 -12.89 10.91
C GLU A 60 14.65 -12.24 9.60
N PHE A 61 13.34 -12.01 9.40
CA PHE A 61 12.79 -11.46 8.16
C PHE A 61 12.55 -9.96 8.22
N ASN A 62 12.59 -9.32 7.06
CA ASN A 62 12.26 -7.91 6.91
C ASN A 62 10.74 -7.71 6.78
N ALA A 63 10.00 -8.01 7.84
CA ALA A 63 8.56 -7.81 7.96
C ALA A 63 8.18 -7.79 9.45
N GLY A 64 7.16 -7.03 9.84
CA GLY A 64 6.68 -7.02 11.23
C GLY A 64 7.79 -6.72 12.24
N PHE A 65 7.92 -7.62 13.22
CA PHE A 65 9.07 -7.69 14.10
C PHE A 65 10.30 -8.16 13.32
N GLY A 66 11.26 -7.26 13.09
CA GLY A 66 12.40 -7.54 12.20
C GLY A 66 12.46 -6.64 10.96
N SER A 67 11.49 -5.74 10.77
CA SER A 67 11.51 -4.74 9.72
C SER A 67 12.73 -3.82 9.79
N VAL A 68 13.27 -3.49 8.62
CA VAL A 68 14.32 -2.48 8.45
C VAL A 68 13.81 -1.11 8.87
N LEU A 69 14.76 -0.24 9.24
CA LEU A 69 14.46 1.10 9.74
C LEU A 69 14.51 2.13 8.62
N ASN A 70 13.62 3.10 8.68
CA ASN A 70 13.70 4.29 7.84
C ASN A 70 14.87 5.20 8.29
N THR A 71 15.06 6.35 7.63
CA THR A 71 16.16 7.28 7.94
C THR A 71 16.13 7.82 9.37
N ASP A 72 14.93 7.88 9.94
CA ASP A 72 14.65 8.40 11.27
C ASP A 72 14.78 7.31 12.36
N GLY A 73 15.07 6.07 11.96
CA GLY A 73 15.20 4.93 12.88
C GLY A 73 13.87 4.29 13.28
N GLU A 74 12.80 4.57 12.53
CA GLU A 74 11.46 4.05 12.79
C GLU A 74 11.11 2.89 11.85
N VAL A 75 10.25 2.00 12.32
CA VAL A 75 9.66 0.93 11.51
C VAL A 75 8.40 1.46 10.82
N GLU A 76 8.39 1.38 9.49
CA GLU A 76 7.24 1.67 8.63
C GLU A 76 7.04 0.50 7.70
N MET A 77 5.82 -0.04 7.66
CA MET A 77 5.55 -1.31 6.98
C MET A 77 4.44 -1.19 5.95
N ASP A 78 4.53 -2.06 4.95
CA ASP A 78 3.56 -2.22 3.89
C ASP A 78 3.15 -3.70 3.83
N ALA A 79 1.88 -3.97 3.55
CA ALA A 79 1.40 -5.33 3.30
C ALA A 79 0.19 -5.32 2.38
N SER A 80 -0.01 -6.42 1.66
CA SER A 80 -1.17 -6.60 0.78
C SER A 80 -1.59 -8.05 0.69
N ILE A 81 -2.88 -8.29 0.53
CA ILE A 81 -3.49 -9.61 0.35
C ILE A 81 -4.56 -9.54 -0.74
N MET A 82 -4.73 -10.64 -1.49
CA MET A 82 -5.72 -10.74 -2.56
C MET A 82 -6.34 -12.12 -2.57
N ASN A 83 -7.67 -12.17 -2.73
CA ASN A 83 -8.42 -13.40 -2.94
C ASN A 83 -8.63 -13.64 -4.44
N GLY A 84 -8.04 -14.69 -4.98
CA GLY A 84 -8.18 -15.05 -6.39
C GLY A 84 -9.59 -15.49 -6.81
N LYS A 85 -10.45 -15.88 -5.87
CA LYS A 85 -11.80 -16.37 -6.16
C LYS A 85 -12.75 -15.27 -6.63
N ASP A 86 -12.69 -14.11 -5.99
CA ASP A 86 -13.58 -12.97 -6.22
C ASP A 86 -12.84 -11.67 -6.59
N LEU A 87 -11.51 -11.74 -6.69
CA LEU A 87 -10.62 -10.62 -6.99
C LEU A 87 -10.67 -9.49 -5.95
N SER A 88 -11.20 -9.76 -4.75
CA SER A 88 -11.10 -8.82 -3.63
C SER A 88 -9.63 -8.68 -3.19
N ALA A 89 -9.25 -7.47 -2.80
CA ALA A 89 -7.89 -7.16 -2.38
C ALA A 89 -7.89 -6.09 -1.30
N GLY A 90 -6.90 -6.15 -0.42
CA GLY A 90 -6.67 -5.17 0.62
C GLY A 90 -5.18 -4.94 0.81
N ALA A 91 -4.81 -3.70 1.09
CA ALA A 91 -3.44 -3.28 1.27
C ALA A 91 -3.35 -2.16 2.30
N VAL A 92 -2.19 -2.09 2.95
CA VAL A 92 -1.77 -0.99 3.80
C VAL A 92 -0.35 -0.56 3.49
N SER A 93 -0.05 0.72 3.69
CA SER A 93 1.31 1.25 3.55
C SER A 93 1.66 2.30 4.59
N ALA A 94 2.95 2.45 4.85
CA ALA A 94 3.53 3.33 5.85
C ALA A 94 2.85 3.17 7.22
N VAL A 95 2.44 1.94 7.56
CA VAL A 95 1.82 1.66 8.85
C VAL A 95 2.90 1.52 9.92
N ARG A 96 2.61 2.10 11.08
CA ARG A 96 3.46 2.08 12.27
C ARG A 96 2.67 1.47 13.42
N CYS A 97 3.38 0.96 14.42
CA CYS A 97 2.78 0.46 15.66
C CYS A 97 1.75 -0.68 15.48
N VAL A 98 1.86 -1.48 14.42
CA VAL A 98 1.01 -2.65 14.15
C VAL A 98 1.90 -3.89 14.07
N ALA A 99 1.65 -4.90 14.89
CA ALA A 99 2.50 -6.10 14.92
C ALA A 99 2.47 -6.89 13.58
N ASN A 100 1.27 -7.08 13.04
CA ASN A 100 1.05 -7.87 11.82
C ASN A 100 0.32 -7.05 10.73
N PRO A 101 1.05 -6.31 9.87
CA PRO A 101 0.47 -5.57 8.76
C PRO A 101 -0.42 -6.40 7.83
N ILE A 102 -0.15 -7.70 7.62
CA ILE A 102 -0.96 -8.56 6.75
C ILE A 102 -2.40 -8.73 7.27
N LYS A 103 -2.58 -8.80 8.59
CA LYS A 103 -3.91 -8.90 9.21
C LYS A 103 -4.70 -7.62 8.98
N LEU A 104 -4.04 -6.46 9.08
CA LEU A 104 -4.66 -5.17 8.77
C LEU A 104 -5.03 -5.08 7.28
N ALA A 105 -4.16 -5.53 6.37
CA ALA A 105 -4.46 -5.60 4.94
C ALA A 105 -5.68 -6.49 4.65
N ARG A 106 -5.82 -7.63 5.35
CA ARG A 106 -7.02 -8.48 5.27
C ARG A 106 -8.28 -7.76 5.75
N LEU A 107 -8.21 -7.02 6.84
CA LEU A 107 -9.35 -6.23 7.31
C LEU A 107 -9.75 -5.14 6.30
N VAL A 108 -8.79 -4.53 5.59
CA VAL A 108 -9.10 -3.57 4.50
C VAL A 108 -9.92 -4.26 3.42
N MET A 109 -9.50 -5.46 2.99
CA MET A 109 -10.19 -6.28 1.99
C MET A 109 -11.63 -6.63 2.40
N GLU A 110 -11.84 -7.02 3.66
CA GLU A 110 -13.12 -7.57 4.13
C GLU A 110 -14.09 -6.52 4.68
N LYS A 111 -13.60 -5.42 5.24
CA LYS A 111 -14.41 -4.47 6.03
C LYS A 111 -14.58 -3.11 5.38
N THR A 112 -13.93 -2.86 4.25
CA THR A 112 -13.98 -1.55 3.58
C THR A 112 -14.35 -1.68 2.10
N PRO A 113 -14.97 -0.64 1.50
CA PRO A 113 -15.15 -0.57 0.05
C PRO A 113 -13.86 -0.16 -0.69
N HIS A 114 -12.75 0.04 0.03
CA HIS A 114 -11.47 0.47 -0.52
C HIS A 114 -10.48 -0.70 -0.54
N CYS A 115 -9.53 -0.69 -1.47
CA CYS A 115 -8.52 -1.74 -1.55
C CYS A 115 -7.19 -1.35 -0.92
N PHE A 116 -7.00 -0.08 -0.54
CA PHE A 116 -5.71 0.42 -0.07
C PHE A 116 -5.88 1.60 0.89
N LEU A 117 -5.29 1.49 2.08
CA LEU A 117 -5.18 2.58 3.06
C LEU A 117 -3.70 2.89 3.34
N THR A 118 -3.40 4.12 3.73
CA THR A 118 -2.01 4.55 3.97
C THR A 118 -1.90 5.39 5.23
N ASP A 119 -0.75 5.30 5.90
CA ASP A 119 -0.32 6.16 6.99
C ASP A 119 -1.42 6.37 8.05
N GLN A 120 -1.77 7.61 8.40
CA GLN A 120 -2.77 7.94 9.42
C GLN A 120 -4.15 7.37 9.12
N GLY A 121 -4.51 7.19 7.84
CA GLY A 121 -5.78 6.58 7.44
C GLY A 121 -5.83 5.10 7.84
N ALA A 122 -4.73 4.38 7.61
CA ALA A 122 -4.60 2.99 8.01
C ALA A 122 -4.51 2.85 9.55
N ALA A 123 -3.81 3.74 10.25
CA ALA A 123 -3.72 3.73 11.71
C ALA A 123 -5.08 3.93 12.40
N LYS A 124 -5.88 4.90 11.93
CA LYS A 124 -7.25 5.11 12.42
C LYS A 124 -8.13 3.89 12.16
N PHE A 125 -7.97 3.26 11.01
CA PHE A 125 -8.71 2.05 10.67
C PHE A 125 -8.31 0.87 11.57
N ALA A 126 -7.01 0.68 11.83
CA ALA A 126 -6.52 -0.35 12.76
C ALA A 126 -7.11 -0.19 14.15
N ALA A 127 -7.11 1.04 14.69
CA ALA A 127 -7.74 1.35 15.98
C ALA A 127 -9.25 1.07 15.97
N ALA A 128 -9.96 1.46 14.91
CA ALA A 128 -11.40 1.22 14.77
C ALA A 128 -11.75 -0.28 14.68
N MET A 129 -10.85 -1.11 14.15
CA MET A 129 -11.02 -2.56 14.08
C MET A 129 -10.52 -3.30 15.33
N GLY A 130 -9.98 -2.58 16.33
CA GLY A 130 -9.50 -3.16 17.57
C GLY A 130 -8.15 -3.89 17.45
N ILE A 131 -7.32 -3.56 16.46
CA ILE A 131 -5.94 -4.05 16.42
C ILE A 131 -5.15 -3.39 17.57
N PRO A 132 -4.48 -4.18 18.43
CA PRO A 132 -3.62 -3.63 19.48
C PRO A 132 -2.48 -2.80 18.90
N GLU A 133 -2.31 -1.60 19.42
CA GLU A 133 -1.14 -0.77 19.11
C GLU A 133 0.07 -1.32 19.87
N VAL A 134 1.15 -1.61 19.14
CA VAL A 134 2.43 -2.00 19.73
C VAL A 134 3.39 -0.82 19.69
N PRO A 135 4.12 -0.51 20.79
CA PRO A 135 5.13 0.53 20.75
C PRO A 135 6.13 0.27 19.62
N GLY A 136 6.36 1.24 18.73
CA GLY A 136 7.24 1.04 17.57
C GLY A 136 8.64 0.51 17.93
N LYS A 137 9.16 0.86 19.10
CA LYS A 137 10.43 0.33 19.63
C LYS A 137 10.44 -1.19 19.84
N GLN A 138 9.29 -1.82 20.07
CA GLN A 138 9.19 -3.28 20.20
C GLN A 138 9.36 -4.00 18.86
N LEU A 139 9.11 -3.32 17.74
CA LEU A 139 9.30 -3.87 16.39
C LEU A 139 10.76 -3.75 15.91
N VAL A 140 11.57 -2.97 16.63
CA VAL A 140 12.98 -2.70 16.30
C VAL A 140 13.88 -3.77 16.89
N THR A 141 14.78 -4.32 16.06
CA THR A 141 15.82 -5.25 16.50
C THR A 141 17.17 -4.56 16.58
N GLU A 142 18.05 -5.02 17.48
CA GLU A 142 19.44 -4.52 17.56
C GLU A 142 20.20 -4.69 16.24
N ARG A 143 19.91 -5.77 15.50
CA ARG A 143 20.45 -6.03 14.17
C ARG A 143 20.15 -4.87 13.23
N ASN A 144 18.90 -4.44 13.17
CA ASN A 144 18.48 -3.40 12.24
C ASN A 144 18.95 -1.99 12.65
N ILE A 145 19.15 -1.75 13.96
CA ILE A 145 19.82 -0.53 14.44
C ILE A 145 21.26 -0.47 13.90
N LYS A 146 22.03 -1.54 14.07
CA LYS A 146 23.42 -1.61 13.57
C LYS A 146 23.50 -1.50 12.05
N LEU A 147 22.53 -2.08 11.32
CA LEU A 147 22.42 -1.93 9.87
C LEU A 147 22.20 -0.46 9.48
N LEU A 148 21.27 0.25 10.13
CA LEU A 148 21.02 1.66 9.86
C LEU A 148 22.24 2.53 10.16
N GLU A 149 22.94 2.28 11.26
CA GLU A 149 24.19 2.99 11.61
C GLU A 149 25.26 2.80 10.53
N LYS A 150 25.45 1.55 10.08
CA LYS A 150 26.39 1.23 8.99
C LYS A 150 26.02 1.96 7.70
N GLU A 151 24.75 1.96 7.32
CA GLU A 151 24.27 2.69 6.14
C GLU A 151 24.48 4.20 6.25
N LYS A 152 24.29 4.79 7.43
CA LYS A 152 24.56 6.22 7.69
C LYS A 152 26.05 6.53 7.49
N HIS A 153 26.93 5.72 8.06
CA HIS A 153 28.38 5.87 7.90
C HIS A 153 28.84 5.71 6.44
N GLU A 154 28.31 4.73 5.71
CA GLU A 154 28.65 4.52 4.29
C GLU A 154 28.20 5.70 3.41
N LYS A 155 27.00 6.25 3.67
CA LYS A 155 26.49 7.44 2.97
C LYS A 155 27.35 8.67 3.25
N ASP A 156 27.82 8.84 4.49
CA ASP A 156 28.69 9.96 4.85
C ASP A 156 30.09 9.82 4.25
N ALA A 157 30.63 8.60 4.18
CA ALA A 157 31.89 8.31 3.50
C ALA A 157 31.81 8.61 1.99
N GLN A 158 30.72 8.19 1.32
CA GLN A 158 30.47 8.50 -0.10
C GLN A 158 30.29 10.01 -0.34
N LYS A 159 29.64 10.74 0.58
CA LYS A 159 29.57 12.21 0.49
C LYS A 159 30.95 12.85 0.61
N LEU A 160 31.80 12.39 1.52
CA LEU A 160 33.17 12.89 1.66
C LEU A 160 34.01 12.61 0.40
N ASP A 161 33.87 11.43 -0.20
CA ASP A 161 34.60 11.06 -1.42
C ASP A 161 34.14 11.87 -2.65
N CYS A 162 32.83 12.08 -2.79
CA CYS A 162 32.27 12.98 -3.81
C CYS A 162 32.72 14.45 -3.62
N GLN A 163 32.88 14.90 -2.38
CA GLN A 163 33.39 16.26 -2.09
C GLN A 163 34.90 16.39 -2.30
N LYS A 164 35.68 15.33 -2.10
CA LYS A 164 37.13 15.30 -2.38
C LYS A 164 37.42 15.22 -3.87
N SER A 165 36.67 14.42 -4.63
CA SER A 165 36.79 14.37 -6.10
C SER A 165 36.37 15.68 -6.78
N ARG A 166 35.42 16.45 -6.20
CA ARG A 166 35.14 17.84 -6.64
C ARG A 166 36.30 18.82 -6.43
N ARG A 167 37.20 18.58 -5.48
CA ARG A 167 38.40 19.41 -5.25
C ARG A 167 39.57 19.07 -6.19
N HIS A 168 39.49 17.95 -6.93
CA HIS A 168 40.50 17.52 -7.89
C HIS A 168 40.02 17.62 -9.35
N CYS A 169 38.95 18.38 -9.62
CA CYS A 169 38.55 18.71 -10.99
C CYS A 169 39.32 19.97 -11.42
N PRO A 170 40.20 19.91 -12.43
CA PRO A 170 40.86 21.09 -12.97
C PRO A 170 39.87 21.83 -13.90
N ILE A 171 38.81 22.36 -13.32
CA ILE A 171 37.90 23.28 -13.98
C ILE A 171 37.61 24.36 -12.95
N GLU A 172 38.08 25.58 -13.18
CA GLU A 172 37.67 26.76 -12.42
C GLU A 172 36.13 26.81 -12.39
N MET A 173 35.56 26.47 -11.23
CA MET A 173 34.15 26.70 -10.97
C MET A 173 33.94 28.19 -10.81
N ARG A 174 33.54 28.87 -11.89
CA ARG A 174 32.72 30.08 -11.76
C ARG A 174 31.48 29.71 -10.94
N GLU A 175 31.20 30.50 -9.91
CA GLU A 175 30.03 30.32 -9.05
C GLU A 175 28.76 30.00 -9.87
N PRO A 176 27.92 29.05 -9.42
CA PRO A 176 26.64 28.83 -10.06
C PRO A 176 25.76 30.05 -9.77
N ARG A 177 25.67 30.97 -10.73
CA ARG A 177 24.51 31.87 -10.80
C ARG A 177 23.28 30.97 -10.77
N ARG A 178 22.42 31.19 -9.79
CA ARG A 178 21.09 30.58 -9.69
C ARG A 178 20.39 30.65 -11.04
N GLN A 179 20.43 29.57 -11.82
CA GLN A 179 19.52 29.34 -12.92
C GLN A 179 19.09 27.87 -12.86
N SER A 180 17.80 27.70 -12.62
CA SER A 180 17.05 26.45 -12.69
C SER A 180 17.22 25.81 -14.07
N ALA A 181 18.19 24.93 -14.22
CA ALA A 181 18.36 24.11 -15.42
C ALA A 181 17.43 22.89 -15.31
N VAL A 182 16.17 23.09 -15.68
CA VAL A 182 15.29 22.00 -16.12
C VAL A 182 15.96 21.37 -17.34
N PHE A 183 16.27 20.08 -17.26
CA PHE A 183 16.77 19.27 -18.36
C PHE A 183 15.68 19.21 -19.47
N GLN A 184 15.70 20.19 -20.39
CA GLN A 184 14.70 20.32 -21.44
C GLN A 184 15.13 19.51 -22.67
N SER A 185 14.92 18.20 -22.64
CA SER A 185 14.82 17.42 -23.88
C SER A 185 13.58 17.88 -24.66
N PRO A 186 13.71 18.29 -25.94
CA PRO A 186 12.56 18.68 -26.78
C PRO A 186 11.50 17.58 -26.88
N HIS A 187 11.91 16.32 -26.72
CA HIS A 187 11.03 15.16 -26.81
C HIS A 187 10.07 15.04 -25.60
N LEU A 188 10.55 15.36 -24.39
CA LEU A 188 9.74 15.33 -23.17
C LEU A 188 8.70 16.45 -23.11
N LYS A 189 8.96 17.62 -23.72
CA LYS A 189 7.97 18.71 -23.80
C LYS A 189 6.74 18.31 -24.62
N LYS A 190 6.93 17.55 -25.70
CA LYS A 190 5.84 17.06 -26.55
C LYS A 190 4.99 16.03 -25.81
N ILE A 191 5.61 15.12 -25.07
CA ILE A 191 4.94 14.11 -24.25
C ILE A 191 4.13 14.75 -23.12
N ASN A 192 4.73 15.69 -22.36
CA ASN A 192 4.02 16.39 -21.29
C ASN A 192 2.86 17.26 -21.79
N ARG A 193 2.95 17.81 -23.00
CA ARG A 193 1.84 18.56 -23.62
C ARG A 193 0.69 17.64 -24.01
N LEU A 194 1.00 16.48 -24.59
CA LEU A 194 0.01 15.47 -24.97
C LEU A 194 -0.69 14.87 -23.73
N LEU A 195 0.06 14.56 -22.66
CA LEU A 195 -0.50 14.08 -21.39
C LEU A 195 -1.43 15.12 -20.75
N LYS A 196 -1.03 16.40 -20.71
CA LYS A 196 -1.89 17.47 -20.19
C LYS A 196 -3.18 17.65 -21.00
N MET A 197 -3.12 17.50 -22.33
CA MET A 197 -4.31 17.58 -23.18
C MET A 197 -5.25 16.39 -22.96
N SER A 198 -4.72 15.18 -22.84
CA SER A 198 -5.53 13.97 -22.60
C SER A 198 -6.24 14.03 -21.24
N ILE A 199 -5.52 14.44 -20.19
CA ILE A 199 -6.08 14.56 -18.84
C ILE A 199 -7.17 15.63 -18.80
N SER A 200 -6.99 16.76 -19.50
CA SER A 200 -8.02 17.81 -19.57
C SER A 200 -9.27 17.33 -20.31
N GLN A 201 -9.11 16.62 -21.43
CA GLN A 201 -10.23 16.05 -22.20
C GLN A 201 -11.00 15.00 -21.40
N ASP A 202 -10.31 14.12 -20.67
CA ASP A 202 -10.95 13.12 -19.81
C ASP A 202 -11.69 13.75 -18.62
N PHE A 203 -11.15 14.83 -18.07
CA PHE A 203 -11.78 15.57 -16.99
C PHE A 203 -13.07 16.27 -17.45
N ASP A 204 -13.04 16.94 -18.61
CA ASP A 204 -14.22 17.58 -19.21
C ASP A 204 -15.29 16.55 -19.62
N ARG A 205 -14.88 15.39 -20.12
CA ARG A 205 -15.79 14.29 -20.46
C ARG A 205 -16.51 13.73 -19.23
N LYS A 206 -15.77 13.49 -18.13
CA LYS A 206 -16.35 13.07 -16.83
C LYS A 206 -17.31 14.12 -16.26
N ARG A 207 -16.98 15.41 -16.37
CA ARG A 207 -17.83 16.52 -15.89
C ARG A 207 -19.15 16.61 -16.66
N THR A 208 -19.10 16.38 -17.98
CA THR A 208 -20.27 16.40 -18.87
C THR A 208 -21.20 15.22 -18.59
N LEU A 209 -20.64 14.02 -18.41
CA LEU A 209 -21.41 12.81 -18.04
C LEU A 209 -22.13 12.96 -16.70
N LYS A 210 -21.46 13.54 -15.69
CA LYS A 210 -22.05 13.81 -14.37
C LYS A 210 -23.22 14.79 -14.45
N ARG A 211 -23.08 15.86 -15.26
CA ARG A 211 -24.16 16.85 -15.50
C ARG A 211 -25.37 16.21 -16.21
N ASN A 212 -25.14 15.35 -17.20
CA ASN A 212 -26.22 14.68 -17.93
C ASN A 212 -26.96 13.67 -17.04
N SER A 213 -26.25 12.91 -16.20
CA SER A 213 -26.85 11.99 -15.22
C SER A 213 -27.73 12.72 -14.20
N GLN A 214 -27.28 13.87 -13.69
CA GLN A 214 -28.08 14.70 -12.77
C GLN A 214 -29.32 15.30 -13.45
N LYS A 215 -29.21 15.75 -14.70
CA LYS A 215 -30.37 16.24 -15.47
C LYS A 215 -31.41 15.14 -15.69
N LYS A 216 -30.98 13.91 -16.00
CA LYS A 216 -31.87 12.76 -16.21
C LYS A 216 -32.63 12.40 -14.92
N LYS A 217 -31.92 12.29 -13.79
CA LYS A 217 -32.54 12.06 -12.47
C LYS A 217 -33.56 13.14 -12.08
N LYS A 218 -33.28 14.41 -12.40
CA LYS A 218 -34.18 15.52 -12.11
C LYS A 218 -35.44 15.50 -13.00
N ALA A 219 -35.32 15.03 -14.23
CA ALA A 219 -36.45 14.85 -15.15
C ALA A 219 -37.34 13.67 -14.74
N GLU A 220 -36.76 12.56 -14.31
CA GLU A 220 -37.47 11.38 -13.79
C GLU A 220 -38.30 11.73 -12.54
N ARG A 221 -37.69 12.42 -11.56
CA ARG A 221 -38.41 12.88 -10.36
C ARG A 221 -39.57 13.83 -10.69
N LYS A 222 -39.43 14.69 -11.70
CA LYS A 222 -40.53 15.56 -12.16
C LYS A 222 -41.67 14.77 -12.83
N LYS A 223 -41.35 13.67 -13.54
CA LYS A 223 -42.36 12.78 -14.12
C LYS A 223 -43.12 12.01 -13.04
N GLU A 224 -42.40 11.46 -12.05
CA GLU A 224 -43.01 10.78 -10.91
C GLU A 224 -43.95 11.70 -10.11
N ALA A 225 -43.52 12.93 -9.82
CA ALA A 225 -44.35 13.90 -9.10
C ALA A 225 -45.64 14.25 -9.87
N LYS A 226 -45.58 14.39 -11.20
CA LYS A 226 -46.76 14.63 -12.04
C LYS A 226 -47.69 13.42 -12.09
N ASN A 227 -47.16 12.20 -12.13
CA ASN A 227 -47.97 10.98 -12.10
C ASN A 227 -48.67 10.80 -10.75
N LEU A 228 -48.01 11.14 -9.63
CA LEU A 228 -48.63 11.09 -8.31
C LEU A 228 -49.80 12.08 -8.19
N GLN A 229 -49.64 13.32 -8.70
CA GLN A 229 -50.72 14.31 -8.70
C GLN A 229 -51.90 13.89 -9.56
N ARG A 230 -51.64 13.30 -10.73
CA ARG A 230 -52.69 12.82 -11.65
C ARG A 230 -53.47 11.65 -11.06
N ASN A 231 -52.77 10.71 -10.43
CA ASN A 231 -53.40 9.56 -9.77
C ASN A 231 -54.16 9.96 -8.49
N GLY A 232 -53.67 10.94 -7.74
CA GLY A 232 -54.38 11.50 -6.58
C GLY A 232 -55.65 12.26 -6.96
N LEU A 233 -55.69 12.95 -8.11
CA LEU A 233 -56.92 13.57 -8.61
C LEU A 233 -57.96 12.54 -9.06
N LEU A 234 -57.50 11.44 -9.67
CA LEU A 234 -58.35 10.35 -10.13
C LEU A 234 -58.97 9.54 -8.98
N SER A 235 -58.25 9.37 -7.85
CA SER A 235 -58.81 8.73 -6.65
C SER A 235 -59.84 9.62 -5.95
N PHE A 236 -59.64 10.94 -5.97
CA PHE A 236 -60.57 11.92 -5.38
C PHE A 236 -61.89 12.05 -6.17
N LEU A 237 -61.86 11.86 -7.49
CA LEU A 237 -63.06 11.88 -8.32
C LEU A 237 -63.89 10.59 -8.21
N LYS A 238 -63.27 9.45 -7.88
CA LYS A 238 -63.96 8.16 -7.69
C LYS A 238 -64.66 8.00 -6.34
N THR A 239 -64.41 8.89 -5.38
CA THR A 239 -64.99 8.86 -4.03
C THR A 239 -66.18 9.81 -3.85
N LYS A 240 -66.60 10.52 -4.91
CA LYS A 240 -67.71 11.48 -4.92
C LYS A 240 -68.92 11.07 -5.80
N GLN A 241 -68.99 9.81 -6.23
CA GLN A 241 -70.21 9.18 -6.77
C GLN A 241 -70.77 8.23 -5.72
#